data_AF-A0A8H6GA67-F1
#
_entry.id   AF-A0A8H6GA67-F1
#
_cell.length_a   1.000
_cell.length_b   1.000
_cell.length_c   1.000
_cell.angle_alpha   90.00
_cell.angle_beta   90.00
_cell.angle_gamma   90.00
#
_symmetry.space_group_name_H-M   'P 1'
#
loop_
_entity.id
_entity.type
_entity.pdbx_description
1 polymer ?
#
loop_
_entity_poly.entity_id
_entity_poly.type
_entity_poly.pdbx_seq_one_letter_code
_entity_poly.pdbx_strand_id
1 'polypeptide(L)'
;MDNSCEIPQGKEISSGQVNDDLPTVEALKVADGIEVLDGKGEKHTFKSIYSGPELPRRVLFVFVRHFFCCSCVSYTSFLAKNATPEKLKEINTEIVIIGHGDPRTVDMYRIDTGCEFPIYTDPSEELYKTLGMIQTWEEGPPSKNTDLIGNKAIAE
;
A
#
# COMPACT_ATOMS: atom_id res chain seq x y z
N MET A 1 -25.55 -7.46 14.72
CA MET A 1 -25.07 -6.38 13.83
C MET A 1 -24.31 -5.48 14.76
N ASP A 2 -23.04 -5.85 14.96
CA ASP A 2 -22.32 -5.44 16.15
C ASP A 2 -21.31 -4.40 15.72
N ASN A 3 -21.65 -3.15 16.04
CA ASN A 3 -20.75 -2.02 15.99
C ASN A 3 -19.68 -2.23 17.06
N SER A 4 -18.47 -2.62 16.66
CA SER A 4 -17.28 -2.48 17.50
C SER A 4 -16.04 -2.24 16.65
N CYS A 5 -16.00 -1.07 16.00
CA CYS A 5 -14.73 -0.39 15.76
C CYS A 5 -14.33 0.31 17.07
N GLU A 6 -14.05 -0.46 18.11
CA GLU A 6 -13.33 0.06 19.27
C GLU A 6 -11.85 -0.21 19.04
N ILE A 7 -11.10 0.87 18.82
CA ILE A 7 -9.67 0.85 18.58
C ILE A 7 -8.98 0.73 19.94
N PRO A 8 -8.21 -0.35 20.21
CA PRO A 8 -7.41 -0.42 21.42
C PRO A 8 -6.37 0.71 21.42
N GLN A 9 -6.32 1.49 22.50
CA GLN A 9 -5.32 2.54 22.69
C GLN A 9 -3.93 1.92 22.88
N GLY A 10 -3.23 1.68 21.76
CA GLY A 10 -1.82 1.32 21.70
C GLY A 10 -0.96 2.54 21.40
N LYS A 11 -0.09 2.86 22.36
CA LYS A 11 1.12 3.74 22.32
C LYS A 11 1.13 4.82 21.22
N GLU A 12 0.74 6.03 21.61
CA GLU A 12 0.86 7.26 20.81
C GLU A 12 2.29 7.44 20.27
N ILE A 13 2.40 7.55 18.94
CA ILE A 13 3.63 7.92 18.23
C ILE A 13 3.39 9.35 17.72
N SER A 14 4.07 10.33 18.28
CA SER A 14 3.81 11.75 18.01
C SER A 14 4.07 12.10 16.53
N SER A 15 3.24 12.97 15.96
CA SER A 15 3.33 13.57 14.62
C SER A 15 4.70 14.14 14.19
N GLY A 16 5.67 14.31 15.10
CA GLY A 16 7.05 14.72 14.80
C GLY A 16 7.96 13.64 14.20
N GLN A 17 7.45 12.43 13.94
CA GLN A 17 8.25 11.29 13.45
C GLN A 17 7.97 10.89 11.98
N VAL A 18 7.13 11.62 11.26
CA VAL A 18 6.85 11.38 9.83
C VAL A 18 7.72 12.31 8.97
N ASN A 19 8.33 11.78 7.92
CA ASN A 19 9.02 12.55 6.88
C ASN A 19 8.73 11.94 5.50
N ASP A 20 8.93 12.73 4.45
CA ASP A 20 8.88 12.30 3.05
C ASP A 20 10.30 12.03 2.50
N ASP A 21 11.29 11.85 3.38
CA ASP A 21 12.66 11.59 2.97
C ASP A 21 12.75 10.19 2.35
N LEU A 22 13.59 10.05 1.35
CA LEU A 22 13.81 8.75 0.71
C LEU A 22 14.47 7.78 1.70
N PRO A 23 14.09 6.49 1.69
CA PRO A 23 14.79 5.47 2.47
C PRO A 23 16.29 5.47 2.17
N THR A 24 17.11 5.28 3.20
CA THR A 24 18.57 5.22 3.04
C THR A 24 18.97 4.01 2.19
N VAL A 25 20.16 4.08 1.58
CA VAL A 25 20.70 2.96 0.81
C VAL A 25 20.87 1.71 1.69
N GLU A 26 21.21 1.89 2.96
CA GLU A 26 21.32 0.84 3.95
C GLU A 26 19.95 0.21 4.25
N ALA A 27 18.91 1.03 4.45
CA ALA A 27 17.55 0.53 4.68
C ALA A 27 17.04 -0.27 3.47
N LEU A 28 17.27 0.21 2.24
CA LEU A 28 16.91 -0.52 1.02
C LEU A 28 17.65 -1.86 0.91
N LYS A 29 18.94 -1.92 1.24
CA LYS A 29 19.72 -3.17 1.25
C LYS A 29 19.21 -4.18 2.27
N VAL A 30 18.73 -3.71 3.44
CA VAL A 30 18.10 -4.58 4.42
C VAL A 30 16.73 -5.04 3.91
N ALA A 31 15.94 -4.12 3.35
CA ALA A 31 14.63 -4.41 2.79
C ALA A 31 14.67 -5.49 1.71
N ASP A 32 15.70 -5.49 0.86
CA ASP A 32 15.93 -6.49 -0.19
C ASP A 32 15.86 -7.94 0.30
N GLY A 33 16.30 -8.19 1.53
CA GLY A 33 16.34 -9.52 2.13
C GLY A 33 15.06 -9.93 2.86
N ILE A 34 14.10 -9.02 3.02
CA ILE A 34 12.86 -9.28 3.76
C ILE A 34 11.92 -10.14 2.91
N GLU A 35 11.36 -11.18 3.51
CA GLU A 35 10.39 -12.06 2.87
C GLU A 35 8.98 -11.49 2.99
N VAL A 36 8.25 -11.53 1.89
CA VAL A 36 6.81 -11.26 1.81
C VAL A 36 6.11 -12.47 1.20
N LEU A 37 4.83 -12.63 1.50
CA LEU A 37 4.02 -13.76 1.06
C LEU A 37 3.01 -13.32 0.02
N ASP A 38 2.85 -14.08 -1.06
CA ASP A 38 1.75 -13.88 -1.99
C ASP A 38 0.42 -14.46 -1.44
N GLY A 39 -0.67 -14.34 -2.20
CA GLY A 39 -1.99 -14.85 -1.79
C GLY A 39 -2.07 -16.38 -1.62
N LYS A 40 -1.10 -17.14 -2.13
CA LYS A 40 -0.98 -18.59 -1.92
C LYS A 40 -0.13 -18.93 -0.70
N GLY A 41 0.50 -17.94 -0.08
CA GLY A 41 1.45 -18.12 1.02
C GLY A 41 2.85 -18.49 0.56
N GLU A 42 3.18 -18.36 -0.73
CA GLU A 42 4.55 -18.58 -1.22
C GLU A 42 5.43 -17.39 -0.85
N LYS A 43 6.69 -17.68 -0.48
CA LYS A 43 7.65 -16.68 0.00
C LYS A 43 8.42 -16.06 -1.15
N HIS A 44 8.51 -14.73 -1.13
CA HIS A 44 9.28 -13.93 -2.09
C HIS A 44 10.12 -12.92 -1.33
N THR A 45 11.40 -12.78 -1.69
CA THR A 45 12.19 -11.66 -1.16
C THR A 45 11.69 -10.35 -1.76
N PHE A 46 11.77 -9.23 -1.03
CA PHE A 46 11.38 -7.93 -1.57
C PHE A 46 12.14 -7.61 -2.87
N LYS A 47 13.43 -7.95 -2.92
CA LYS A 47 14.27 -7.79 -4.11
C LYS A 47 13.75 -8.54 -5.33
N SER A 48 13.32 -9.79 -5.16
CA SER A 48 12.82 -10.60 -6.29
C SER A 48 11.59 -10.00 -6.98
N ILE A 49 10.84 -9.12 -6.29
CA ILE A 49 9.63 -8.49 -6.83
C ILE A 49 9.95 -7.35 -7.80
N TYR A 50 11.17 -6.80 -7.80
CA TYR A 50 11.52 -5.68 -8.69
C TYR A 50 12.86 -5.84 -9.43
N SER A 51 13.61 -6.93 -9.18
CA SER A 51 14.93 -7.17 -9.81
C SER A 51 14.99 -8.40 -10.75
N GLY A 52 13.85 -8.88 -11.26
CA GLY A 52 13.76 -10.00 -12.18
C GLY A 52 13.99 -9.62 -13.66
N PRO A 53 14.47 -10.56 -14.51
CA PRO A 53 14.77 -10.30 -15.92
C PRO A 53 13.54 -10.00 -16.78
N GLU A 54 12.36 -10.46 -16.36
CA GLU A 54 11.09 -10.26 -17.07
C GLU A 54 10.25 -9.10 -16.49
N LEU A 55 10.79 -8.38 -15.50
CA LEU A 55 10.05 -7.32 -14.83
C LEU A 55 10.16 -5.98 -15.56
N PRO A 56 9.15 -5.10 -15.38
CA PRO A 56 9.21 -3.76 -15.93
C PRO A 56 10.38 -2.94 -15.37
N ARG A 57 10.77 -1.91 -16.12
CA ARG A 57 11.86 -1.01 -15.72
C ARG A 57 11.58 -0.30 -14.39
N ARG A 58 10.31 -0.10 -14.05
CA ARG A 58 9.87 0.60 -12.85
C ARG A 58 8.80 -0.20 -12.12
N VAL A 59 8.91 -0.28 -10.80
CA VAL A 59 7.90 -0.89 -9.94
C VAL A 59 7.46 0.16 -8.92
N LEU A 60 6.15 0.41 -8.84
CA LEU A 60 5.52 1.27 -7.85
C LEU A 60 4.93 0.38 -6.76
N PHE A 61 5.55 0.41 -5.58
CA PHE A 61 5.01 -0.25 -4.40
C PHE A 61 4.01 0.64 -3.69
N VAL A 62 2.81 0.12 -3.44
CA VAL A 62 1.74 0.78 -2.68
C VAL A 62 1.52 0.00 -1.39
N PHE A 63 1.92 0.60 -0.27
CA PHE A 63 1.76 0.00 1.05
C PHE A 63 0.39 0.38 1.61
N VAL A 64 -0.46 -0.62 1.85
CA VAL A 64 -1.80 -0.41 2.41
C VAL A 64 -1.79 -0.64 3.90
N ARG A 65 -2.51 0.22 4.63
CA ARG A 65 -2.54 0.12 6.08
C ARG A 65 -3.19 -1.19 6.51
N HIS A 66 -4.36 -1.58 6.04
CA HIS A 66 -5.02 -2.86 6.39
C HIS A 66 -5.82 -3.35 5.18
N PHE A 67 -5.90 -4.66 4.95
CA PHE A 67 -6.87 -5.19 3.99
C PHE A 67 -8.29 -4.98 4.52
N PHE A 68 -9.24 -4.64 3.65
CA PHE A 68 -10.65 -4.34 3.96
C PHE A 68 -10.95 -3.06 4.75
N CYS A 69 -9.94 -2.23 5.02
CA CYS A 69 -10.15 -0.89 5.54
C CYS A 69 -10.83 0.00 4.47
N CYS A 70 -11.85 0.79 4.83
CA CYS A 70 -12.64 1.55 3.84
C CYS A 70 -11.77 2.45 2.93
N SER A 71 -10.78 3.14 3.49
CA SER A 71 -9.88 3.99 2.71
C SER A 71 -8.95 3.18 1.82
N CYS A 72 -8.44 2.05 2.30
CA CYS A 72 -7.56 1.14 1.58
C CYS A 72 -8.31 0.49 0.41
N VAL A 73 -9.53 0.00 0.63
CA VAL A 73 -10.39 -0.56 -0.42
C VAL A 73 -10.70 0.50 -1.47
N SER A 74 -11.15 1.69 -1.04
CA SER A 74 -11.49 2.79 -1.95
C SER A 74 -10.30 3.22 -2.80
N TYR A 75 -9.11 3.38 -2.19
CA TYR A 75 -7.91 3.78 -2.91
C TYR A 75 -7.42 2.70 -3.89
N THR A 76 -7.39 1.43 -3.48
CA THR A 76 -6.99 0.33 -4.35
C THR A 76 -7.96 0.16 -5.51
N SER A 77 -9.28 0.28 -5.29
CA SER A 77 -10.28 0.28 -6.36
C SER A 77 -10.11 1.46 -7.31
N PHE A 78 -9.80 2.65 -6.80
CA PHE A 78 -9.50 3.81 -7.62
C PHE A 78 -8.26 3.56 -8.49
N LEU A 79 -7.18 3.01 -7.92
CA LEU A 79 -5.98 2.66 -8.68
C LEU A 79 -6.27 1.61 -9.75
N ALA A 80 -6.94 0.52 -9.40
CA ALA A 80 -7.30 -0.55 -10.33
C ALA A 80 -8.10 -0.03 -11.54
N LYS A 81 -9.04 0.90 -11.30
CA LYS A 81 -9.85 1.51 -12.36
C LYS A 81 -9.06 2.45 -13.27
N ASN A 82 -8.07 3.18 -12.73
CA ASN A 82 -7.42 4.27 -13.46
C ASN A 82 -6.06 3.91 -14.07
N ALA A 83 -5.31 3.03 -13.41
CA ALA A 83 -3.99 2.56 -13.81
C ALA A 83 -4.09 1.16 -14.45
N THR A 84 -4.78 1.07 -15.57
CA THR A 84 -5.01 -0.22 -16.25
C THR A 84 -3.69 -0.84 -16.73
N PRO A 85 -3.62 -2.18 -16.88
CA PRO A 85 -2.42 -2.87 -17.35
C PRO A 85 -1.88 -2.31 -18.67
N GLU A 86 -2.75 -1.86 -19.59
CA GLU A 86 -2.36 -1.27 -20.86
C GLU A 86 -1.56 0.03 -20.65
N LYS A 87 -2.08 0.94 -19.83
CA LYS A 87 -1.42 2.21 -19.52
C LYS A 87 -0.08 2.00 -18.82
N LEU A 88 -0.03 1.03 -17.91
CA LEU A 88 1.19 0.69 -17.17
C LEU A 88 2.26 0.09 -18.09
N LYS A 89 1.85 -0.75 -19.04
CA LYS A 89 2.73 -1.33 -20.06
C LYS A 89 3.32 -0.28 -20.99
N GLU A 90 2.54 0.71 -21.43
CA GLU A 90 3.01 1.83 -22.28
C GLU A 90 4.18 2.59 -21.63
N ILE A 91 4.17 2.71 -20.31
CA ILE A 91 5.20 3.40 -19.53
C ILE A 91 6.20 2.45 -18.87
N ASN A 92 6.19 1.16 -19.23
CA ASN A 92 7.06 0.11 -18.69
C ASN A 92 7.13 0.14 -17.15
N THR A 93 5.96 0.14 -16.51
CA THR A 93 5.81 0.22 -15.06
C THR A 93 4.85 -0.87 -14.56
N GLU A 94 5.07 -1.40 -13.36
CA GLU A 94 4.13 -2.27 -12.66
C GLU A 94 3.76 -1.65 -11.30
N ILE A 95 2.51 -1.82 -10.89
CA ILE A 95 2.07 -1.46 -9.54
C ILE A 95 2.02 -2.75 -8.73
N VAL A 96 2.52 -2.72 -7.50
CA VAL A 96 2.45 -3.84 -6.56
C VAL A 96 1.85 -3.34 -5.25
N ILE A 97 0.83 -4.05 -4.76
CA ILE A 97 0.23 -3.76 -3.46
C ILE A 97 0.94 -4.59 -2.39
N ILE A 98 1.38 -3.95 -1.32
CA ILE A 98 1.91 -4.61 -0.12
C ILE A 98 0.95 -4.32 1.02
N GLY A 99 0.44 -5.35 1.69
CA GLY A 99 -0.29 -5.24 2.97
C GLY A 99 0.45 -5.94 4.10
N HIS A 100 -0.10 -5.88 5.31
CA HIS A 100 0.40 -6.68 6.46
C HIS A 100 -0.59 -7.77 6.90
N GLY A 101 -1.69 -7.95 6.15
CA GLY A 101 -2.75 -8.91 6.47
C GLY A 101 -2.36 -10.36 6.19
N ASP A 102 -3.26 -11.28 6.54
CA ASP A 102 -3.05 -12.71 6.29
C ASP A 102 -3.11 -13.02 4.78
N PRO A 103 -2.16 -13.80 4.22
CA PRO A 103 -2.14 -14.23 2.82
C PRO A 103 -3.48 -14.76 2.30
N ARG A 104 -4.22 -15.50 3.15
CA ARG A 104 -5.51 -16.13 2.79
C ARG A 104 -6.59 -15.11 2.45
N THR A 105 -6.39 -13.85 2.84
CA THR A 105 -7.35 -12.77 2.60
C THR A 105 -7.06 -11.99 1.32
N VAL A 106 -5.92 -12.22 0.67
CA VAL A 106 -5.50 -11.50 -0.55
C VAL A 106 -6.50 -11.71 -1.68
N ASP A 107 -6.99 -12.93 -1.90
CA ASP A 107 -7.93 -13.21 -2.99
C ASP A 107 -9.27 -12.51 -2.79
N MET A 108 -9.76 -12.46 -1.55
CA MET A 108 -10.99 -11.74 -1.21
C MET A 108 -10.80 -10.23 -1.41
N TYR A 109 -9.67 -9.69 -0.97
CA TYR A 109 -9.35 -8.27 -1.15
C TYR A 109 -9.22 -7.89 -2.64
N ARG A 110 -8.64 -8.79 -3.46
CA ARG A 110 -8.60 -8.63 -4.92
C ARG A 110 -9.98 -8.56 -5.53
N ILE A 111 -10.89 -9.44 -5.14
CA ILE A 111 -12.28 -9.47 -5.63
C ILE A 111 -13.01 -8.18 -5.26
N ASP A 112 -12.93 -7.77 -3.99
CA ASP A 112 -13.64 -6.58 -3.50
C ASP A 112 -13.14 -5.29 -4.16
N THR A 113 -11.84 -5.23 -4.47
CA THR A 113 -11.24 -4.04 -5.06
C THR A 113 -11.25 -4.02 -6.59
N GLY A 114 -11.39 -5.18 -7.24
CA GLY A 114 -11.18 -5.35 -8.67
C GLY A 114 -9.71 -5.21 -9.08
N CYS A 115 -8.77 -5.45 -8.16
CA CYS A 115 -7.35 -5.19 -8.35
C CYS A 115 -6.63 -6.33 -9.11
N GLU A 116 -6.19 -6.05 -10.32
CA GLU A 116 -5.42 -7.01 -11.14
C GLU A 116 -3.92 -6.99 -10.85
N PHE A 117 -3.43 -6.02 -10.06
CA PHE A 117 -2.03 -5.91 -9.68
C PHE A 117 -1.58 -7.08 -8.78
N PRO A 118 -0.29 -7.44 -8.77
CA PRO A 118 0.28 -8.30 -7.74
C PRO A 118 0.04 -7.75 -6.34
N ILE A 119 -0.31 -8.65 -5.41
CA ILE A 119 -0.56 -8.31 -4.01
C ILE A 119 0.27 -9.26 -3.15
N TYR A 120 1.11 -8.68 -2.30
CA TYR A 120 1.91 -9.41 -1.31
C TYR A 120 1.57 -8.93 0.09
N THR A 121 1.97 -9.74 1.06
CA THR A 121 1.73 -9.53 2.48
C THR A 121 3.03 -9.62 3.25
N ASP A 122 3.24 -8.71 4.17
CA ASP A 122 4.29 -8.77 5.19
C ASP A 122 3.62 -8.88 6.57
N PRO A 123 3.27 -10.09 7.03
CA PRO A 123 2.66 -10.27 8.35
C PRO A 123 3.59 -9.88 9.52
N SER A 124 4.90 -9.76 9.28
CA SER A 124 5.89 -9.38 10.30
C SER A 124 6.01 -7.85 10.48
N GLU A 125 5.55 -7.11 9.47
CA GLU A 125 5.73 -5.68 9.30
C GLU A 125 7.21 -5.24 9.30
N GLU A 126 8.16 -6.17 9.13
CA GLU A 126 9.59 -5.87 9.07
C GLU A 126 9.92 -4.97 7.88
N LEU A 127 9.26 -5.15 6.74
CA LEU A 127 9.45 -4.32 5.56
C LEU A 127 8.99 -2.89 5.82
N TYR A 128 7.82 -2.72 6.45
CA TYR A 128 7.29 -1.42 6.83
C TYR A 128 8.24 -0.68 7.77
N LYS A 129 8.69 -1.37 8.83
CA LYS A 129 9.62 -0.81 9.84
C LYS A 129 10.96 -0.45 9.22
N THR A 130 11.49 -1.31 8.36
CA THR A 130 12.79 -1.08 7.68
C THR A 130 12.74 0.11 6.75
N LEU A 131 11.62 0.32 6.05
CA LEU A 131 11.40 1.46 5.19
C LEU A 131 11.00 2.74 5.96
N GLY A 132 11.00 2.71 7.29
CA GLY A 132 10.71 3.86 8.14
C GLY A 132 9.23 4.25 8.18
N MET A 133 8.33 3.35 7.76
CA MET A 133 6.90 3.61 7.82
C MET A 133 6.40 3.50 9.27
N ILE A 134 5.54 4.42 9.67
CA ILE A 134 4.93 4.43 11.00
C ILE A 134 3.42 4.17 10.92
N GLN A 135 2.86 3.62 11.99
CA GLN A 135 1.41 3.45 12.14
C GLN A 135 0.92 4.43 13.22
N THR A 136 -0.01 5.31 12.86
CA THR A 136 -0.66 6.21 13.81
C THR A 136 -2.17 6.20 13.61
N TRP A 137 -2.90 6.46 14.69
CA TRP A 137 -4.34 6.70 14.69
C TRP A 137 -4.67 8.18 14.46
N GLU A 138 -3.67 9.06 14.51
CA GLU A 138 -3.83 10.46 14.14
C GLU A 138 -4.13 10.57 12.64
N GLU A 139 -5.13 11.38 12.31
CA GLU A 139 -5.38 11.73 10.91
C GLU A 139 -4.16 12.46 10.35
N GLY A 140 -3.75 12.11 9.13
CA GLY A 140 -2.71 12.86 8.44
C GLY A 140 -3.12 14.33 8.31
N PRO A 141 -2.15 15.26 8.27
CA PRO A 141 -2.47 16.68 8.10
C PRO A 141 -3.34 16.87 6.85
N PRO A 142 -4.36 17.74 6.88
CA PRO A 142 -5.20 17.99 5.72
C PRO A 142 -4.32 18.35 4.53
N SER A 143 -4.45 17.59 3.44
CA SER A 143 -3.64 17.79 2.25
C SER A 143 -3.83 19.22 1.73
N LYS A 144 -2.76 19.95 1.46
CA LYS A 144 -2.83 21.33 0.92
C LYS A 144 -3.38 21.41 -0.52
N ASN A 145 -3.81 20.29 -1.11
CA ASN A 145 -4.37 20.19 -2.47
C ASN A 145 -5.91 20.18 -2.48
N THR A 146 -6.54 21.01 -1.64
CA THR A 146 -8.00 21.24 -1.69
C THR A 146 -8.44 22.07 -2.90
N ASP A 147 -7.52 22.60 -3.71
CA ASP A 147 -7.86 23.47 -4.85
C ASP A 147 -8.30 22.73 -6.13
N LEU A 148 -8.22 21.38 -6.18
CA LEU A 148 -8.60 20.61 -7.37
C LEU A 148 -9.97 19.93 -7.30
N ILE A 149 -10.66 20.02 -6.15
CA ILE A 149 -12.06 19.60 -6.01
C ILE A 149 -12.92 20.84 -5.83
N GLY A 150 -12.88 21.73 -6.83
CA GLY A 150 -13.78 22.85 -6.93
C GLY A 150 -15.22 22.34 -6.97
N ASN A 151 -15.89 22.41 -5.82
CA ASN A 151 -17.34 22.44 -5.71
C ASN A 151 -17.87 23.58 -6.58
N LYS A 152 -18.19 23.29 -7.85
CA LYS A 152 -19.14 24.09 -8.59
C LYS A 152 -20.53 23.64 -8.14
N ALA A 153 -20.93 24.19 -6.99
CA ALA A 153 -22.32 24.21 -6.59
C ALA A 153 -23.13 24.84 -7.75
N ILE A 154 -23.98 24.01 -8.35
CA ILE A 154 -25.08 24.45 -9.20
C ILE A 154 -26.06 25.16 -8.28
N ALA A 155 -26.12 26.48 -8.42
CA ALA A 155 -27.24 27.28 -7.98
C ALA A 155 -28.07 27.59 -9.22
N GLU A 156 -29.26 27.01 -9.30
CA GLU A 156 -30.53 27.60 -9.73
C GLU A 156 -31.67 26.66 -9.33
#